data_AF-A0A7Z9VPJ8-F1
#
_entry.id   AF-A0A7Z9VPJ8-F1
#
_cell.length_a   1.000
_cell.length_b   1.000
_cell.length_c   1.000
_cell.angle_alpha   90.00
_cell.angle_beta   90.00
_cell.angle_gamma   90.00
#
_symmetry.space_group_name_H-M   'P 1'
#
loop_
_entity.id
_entity.type
_entity.pdbx_description
1 polymer ?
#
loop_
_entity_poly.entity_id
_entity_poly.type
_entity_poly.pdbx_seq_one_letter_code
_entity_poly.pdbx_strand_id
1 'polypeptide(L)' 'YQTVTDLLRDLKAIGAQTVGSRSKSLTGKDKFQLMIKMYESYRNNGKLPATYEVIYGHAWKKVSGLGNISVENKKD' A
#
# COMPACT_ATOMS: atom_id res chain seq x y z
N TYR A 1 -1.87 -0.25 -18.88
CA TYR A 1 -1.27 -1.59 -18.68
C TYR A 1 -1.75 -2.56 -19.75
N GLN A 2 -0.91 -3.53 -20.11
CA GLN A 2 -1.24 -4.51 -21.14
C GLN A 2 -2.20 -5.58 -20.61
N THR A 3 -1.90 -6.10 -19.42
CA THR A 3 -2.74 -7.08 -18.70
C THR A 3 -3.20 -6.55 -17.35
N VAL A 4 -4.27 -7.13 -16.81
CA VAL A 4 -4.76 -6.83 -15.45
C VAL A 4 -3.71 -7.20 -14.40
N THR A 5 -2.96 -8.28 -14.63
CA THR A 5 -1.88 -8.72 -13.73
C THR A 5 -0.74 -7.71 -13.64
N ASP A 6 -0.39 -7.04 -14.75
CA ASP A 6 0.63 -5.97 -14.74
C ASP A 6 0.16 -4.79 -13.87
N LEU A 7 -1.10 -4.37 -14.07
CA LEU A 7 -1.74 -3.31 -13.28
C LEU A 7 -1.73 -3.64 -11.79
N LEU A 8 -2.18 -4.85 -11.42
CA LEU A 8 -2.23 -5.27 -10.02
C LEU A 8 -0.85 -5.39 -9.38
N ARG A 9 0.16 -5.84 -10.14
CA ARG A 9 1.54 -5.93 -9.64
C ARG A 9 2.12 -4.54 -9.36
N ASP A 10 1.85 -3.57 -10.22
CA ASP A 10 2.30 -2.19 -10.04
C ASP A 10 1.61 -1.51 -8.85
N LEU A 11 0.28 -1.64 -8.74
CA LEU A 11 -0.46 -1.16 -7.56
C LEU A 11 0.07 -1.77 -6.26
N LYS A 12 0.40 -3.07 -6.27
CA LYS A 12 0.99 -3.73 -5.10
C LYS A 12 2.38 -3.17 -4.77
N ALA A 13 3.21 -2.86 -5.76
CA ALA A 13 4.54 -2.31 -5.57
C ALA A 13 4.51 -0.93 -4.88
N ILE A 14 3.50 -0.11 -5.17
CA ILE A 14 3.30 1.21 -4.52
C ILE A 14 2.53 1.13 -3.18
N GLY A 15 2.25 -0.07 -2.68
CA GLY A 15 1.57 -0.26 -1.39
C GLY A 15 0.05 -0.12 -1.43
N ALA A 16 -0.58 -0.07 -2.61
CA ALA A 16 -2.04 -0.04 -2.78
C ALA A 16 -2.67 -1.43 -2.54
N GLN A 17 -2.45 -1.98 -1.35
CA GLN A 17 -2.93 -3.32 -0.94
C GLN A 17 -3.96 -3.27 0.19
N THR A 18 -4.19 -2.10 0.79
CA THR A 18 -5.14 -1.89 1.88
C THR A 18 -6.54 -1.69 1.33
N VAL A 19 -7.48 -2.53 1.77
CA VAL A 19 -8.90 -2.41 1.45
C VAL A 19 -9.71 -2.49 2.73
N GLY A 20 -10.64 -1.56 2.95
CA GLY A 20 -11.41 -1.48 4.19
C GLY A 20 -12.35 -2.68 4.40
N SER A 21 -12.89 -3.25 3.33
CA SER A 21 -13.85 -4.37 3.36
C SER A 21 -13.30 -5.60 2.64
N ARG A 22 -12.30 -6.26 3.24
CA ARG A 22 -11.73 -7.52 2.71
C ARG A 22 -12.58 -8.73 3.12
N SER A 23 -12.73 -9.69 2.20
CA SER A 23 -13.22 -11.02 2.57
C SER A 23 -12.26 -11.72 3.53
N LYS A 24 -12.78 -12.53 4.46
CA LYS A 24 -11.96 -13.34 5.40
C LYS A 24 -11.34 -14.59 4.75
N SER A 25 -11.76 -14.95 3.53
CA SER A 25 -11.26 -16.11 2.79
C SER A 25 -10.33 -15.70 1.65
N LEU A 26 -9.56 -16.68 1.16
CA LEU A 26 -8.75 -16.50 -0.03
C LEU A 26 -9.65 -16.29 -1.27
N THR A 27 -9.18 -15.45 -2.19
CA THR A 27 -9.87 -15.27 -3.47
C THR A 27 -9.70 -16.52 -4.32
N GLY A 28 -10.80 -17.19 -4.64
CA GLY A 28 -10.79 -18.36 -5.51
C GLY A 28 -10.45 -18.03 -6.96
N LYS A 29 -10.02 -19.04 -7.72
CA LYS A 29 -9.63 -18.92 -9.14
C LYS A 29 -10.72 -18.30 -10.00
N ASP A 30 -11.96 -18.77 -9.89
CA ASP A 30 -13.05 -18.30 -10.75
C ASP A 30 -13.42 -16.84 -10.48
N LYS A 31 -13.42 -16.44 -9.19
CA LYS A 31 -13.63 -15.05 -8.79
C LYS A 31 -12.52 -14.15 -9.31
N PHE A 32 -11.27 -14.63 -9.29
CA PHE A 32 -10.14 -13.90 -9.85
C PHE A 32 -10.25 -13.75 -11.38
N GLN A 33 -10.63 -14.82 -12.10
CA GLN A 33 -10.85 -14.76 -13.54
C GLN A 33 -12.01 -13.84 -13.93
N LEU A 34 -13.10 -13.86 -13.15
CA LEU A 34 -14.22 -12.94 -13.35
C LEU A 34 -13.78 -11.49 -13.16
N MET A 35 -12.97 -11.20 -12.13
CA MET A 35 -12.40 -9.87 -11.93
C MET A 35 -11.55 -9.44 -13.13
N ILE A 36 -10.68 -10.31 -13.67
CA ILE A 36 -9.89 -10.00 -14.87
C ILE A 36 -10.81 -9.63 -16.04
N LYS A 37 -11.84 -10.44 -16.32
CA LYS A 37 -12.80 -10.19 -17.41
C LYS A 37 -13.53 -8.86 -17.24
N MET A 38 -13.97 -8.55 -16.03
CA MET A 38 -14.64 -7.28 -15.74
C MET A 38 -13.71 -6.08 -15.98
N TYR A 39 -12.42 -6.21 -15.63
CA TYR A 39 -11.45 -5.14 -15.83
C TYR A 39 -11.24 -4.79 -17.30
N GLU A 40 -11.39 -5.75 -18.23
CA GLU A 40 -11.28 -5.48 -19.67
C GLU A 40 -12.31 -4.47 -20.18
N SER A 41 -13.46 -4.33 -19.51
CA SER A 41 -14.44 -3.28 -19.84
C SER A 41 -13.92 -1.85 -19.67
N TYR A 42 -12.86 -1.66 -18.86
CA TYR A 42 -12.22 -0.36 -18.66
C TYR A 42 -11.11 -0.06 -19.68
N ARG A 43 -10.81 -0.97 -20.61
CA ARG A 43 -9.75 -0.76 -21.60
C ARG A 43 -10.07 0.44 -22.47
N ASN A 44 -9.13 1.38 -22.50
CA ASN A 44 -9.22 2.60 -23.31
C ASN A 44 -7.93 2.76 -24.12
N ASN A 45 -8.06 3.10 -25.41
CA ASN A 45 -6.93 3.22 -26.34
C ASN A 45 -5.96 2.02 -26.28
N GLY A 46 -6.51 0.81 -26.21
CA GLY A 46 -5.75 -0.43 -26.17
C GLY A 46 -5.06 -0.75 -24.84
N LYS A 47 -5.23 0.06 -23.78
CA LYS A 47 -4.59 -0.15 -22.48
C LYS A 47 -5.60 -0.08 -21.32
N LEU A 48 -5.32 -0.82 -20.25
CA LEU A 48 -6.03 -0.66 -18.98
C LEU A 48 -5.52 0.60 -18.25
N PRO A 49 -6.39 1.54 -17.85
CA PRO A 49 -5.99 2.76 -17.17
C PRO A 49 -5.75 2.52 -15.67
N ALA A 50 -4.85 3.31 -15.06
CA ALA A 50 -4.78 3.53 -13.63
C ALA A 50 -4.25 4.95 -13.38
N THR A 51 -4.74 5.62 -12.34
CA THR A 51 -4.33 6.97 -11.96
C THR A 51 -4.00 6.98 -10.48
N TYR A 52 -2.87 7.57 -10.11
CA TYR A 52 -2.43 7.70 -8.72
C TYR A 52 -1.55 8.95 -8.55
N GLU A 53 -1.52 9.46 -7.33
CA GLU A 53 -0.69 10.59 -6.94
C GLU A 53 0.40 10.10 -5.99
N VAL A 54 1.63 10.54 -6.22
CA VAL A 54 2.78 10.20 -5.36
C VAL A 54 3.15 11.44 -4.56
N ILE A 55 2.94 11.36 -3.24
CA ILE A 55 3.32 12.42 -2.30
C ILE A 55 4.64 12.02 -1.64
N TYR A 56 5.65 12.85 -1.81
CA TYR A 56 6.95 12.67 -1.16
C TYR A 56 7.02 13.52 0.10
N GLY A 57 7.31 12.92 1.26
CA GLY A 57 7.51 13.63 2.52
C GLY A 57 8.92 13.45 3.06
N HIS A 58 9.61 14.56 3.37
CA HIS A 58 10.83 14.54 4.18
C HIS A 58 10.48 14.90 5.63
N ALA A 59 10.96 14.13 6.60
CA ALA A 59 10.79 14.43 8.02
C ALA A 59 12.12 14.41 8.76
N TRP A 60 12.30 15.32 9.71
CA TRP A 60 13.43 15.35 10.62
C TRP A 60 12.96 15.16 12.06
N LYS A 61 13.67 14.32 12.82
CA LYS A 61 13.43 14.15 14.25
C LYS A 61 14.10 15.30 15.01
N LYS A 62 13.35 16.03 15.82
CA LYS A 62 13.96 16.92 16.82
C LYS A 62 14.66 16.07 17.88
N VAL A 63 15.94 16.35 18.12
CA VAL A 63 16.64 15.82 19.29
C VAL A 63 16.02 16.49 20.51
N SER A 64 15.10 15.80 21.19
CA SER A 64 14.68 16.17 22.53
C SER A 64 15.86 15.85 23.45
N GLY A 65 16.50 16.88 23.99
CA GLY A 65 17.41 16.70 25.11
C GLY A 65 16.60 16.16 26.27
N LEU A 66 16.60 14.83 26.46
CA LEU A 66 16.28 14.26 27.77
C LEU A 66 17.31 14.87 28.71
N GLY A 67 16.91 15.91 29.44
CA GLY A 67 17.75 16.57 30.43
C GLY A 67 18.31 15.50 31.37
N ASN A 68 19.60 15.61 31.66
CA ASN A 68 20.38 14.71 32.50
C ASN A 68 19.54 14.18 33.67
N ILE A 69 19.06 12.94 33.58
CA ILE A 69 18.40 12.28 34.70
C ILE A 69 19.54 11.87 35.63
N SER A 70 19.79 12.68 36.66
CA SER A 70 20.71 12.33 37.73
C SER A 70 20.14 11.15 38.51
N VAL A 71 20.68 9.96 38.26
CA VAL A 71 20.40 8.76 39.05
C VAL A 71 21.28 8.82 40.29
N GLU A 72 20.75 9.34 41.39
CA GLU A 72 21.40 9.28 42.70
C GLU A 72 20.91 8.02 43.42
N ASN A 73 21.77 7.00 43.50
CA ASN A 73 21.49 5.80 44.29
C ASN A 73 21.82 6.09 45.76
N LYS A 74 20.79 6.17 46.61
CA LYS A 74 20.96 6.22 48.06
C LYS A 74 21.46 4.86 48.53
N LYS A 75 22.70 4.79 49.02
CA LYS A 75 23.19 3.64 49.77
C LYS A 75 22.73 3.78 51.21
N ASP A 76 21.97 2.78 51.68
CA ASP A 76 21.76 2.50 53.10
C ASP A 76 23.05 1.98 53.75
#